data_AF-A0A936D8I5-F1
#
_entry.id   AF-A0A936D8I5-F1
#
_cell.length_a   1.000
_cell.length_b   1.000
_cell.length_c   1.000
_cell.angle_alpha   90.00
_cell.angle_beta   90.00
_cell.angle_gamma   90.00
#
_symmetry.space_group_name_H-M   'P 1'
#
loop_
_entity.id
_entity.type
_entity.pdbx_description
1 polymer ?
#
loop_
_entity_poly.entity_id
_entity_poly.type
_entity_poly.pdbx_seq_one_letter_code
_entity_poly.pdbx_strand_id
1 'polypeptide(L)'
;MTDPEATTPTSHGGILVPFDMFRLSQLAAIFAELLVSKARNILDAQLIAVRHEASRVLLLRIEGHVVGDDAAEFWRTNADLGLISSQALPHRVLLYWAQPGPAGKRREGFLVAQRGQVIGSDEATEDVARGDAGWPVARLCEQMRLPMSELAAGFPGSPRVAISLVEASSYNDEQLLMTLIGRDGAPADELEDGPPEGPARPAAQAAPAARPAAPPPPARANVEEDAKRRATEAAAEAAEQRRRADAMQSDLRHRSDELGIICMPSAGLSEPDLLRPLVVAKIAGDLPPGLPRAMTDELQGKRSDVAIRVEFLSEVFLESTPLSRPLLQERAVARQIGAHDLRVLEVLAPRVGYGTLLSDGKRHVFVSRKPEQALPAEVVDDLLGGQS
;
A
#
# COMPACT_ATOMS: atom_id res chain seq x y z
N MET A 1 26.47 -23.28 -35.44
CA MET A 1 26.77 -21.95 -34.89
C MET A 1 25.49 -21.16 -34.96
N THR A 2 24.70 -21.22 -33.89
CA THR A 2 23.51 -20.40 -33.71
C THR A 2 23.94 -19.30 -32.75
N ASP A 3 24.12 -18.09 -33.27
CA ASP A 3 24.09 -16.88 -32.45
C ASP A 3 22.63 -16.65 -32.06
N PRO A 4 22.23 -16.77 -30.78
CA PRO A 4 21.09 -16.03 -30.32
C PRO A 4 21.53 -14.56 -30.21
N GLU A 5 20.81 -13.64 -30.83
CA GLU A 5 20.76 -12.25 -30.35
C GLU A 5 20.25 -12.30 -28.90
N ALA A 6 21.17 -12.55 -27.97
CA ALA A 6 20.94 -12.38 -26.56
C ALA A 6 20.72 -10.89 -26.36
N THR A 7 19.45 -10.52 -26.24
CA THR A 7 19.02 -9.19 -25.81
C THR A 7 19.81 -8.90 -24.54
N THR A 8 20.79 -7.98 -24.62
CA THR A 8 21.62 -7.62 -23.49
C THR A 8 20.66 -7.30 -22.35
N PRO A 9 20.70 -8.00 -21.20
CA PRO A 9 19.77 -7.70 -20.12
C PRO A 9 19.98 -6.22 -19.77
N THR A 10 18.89 -5.47 -19.73
CA THR A 10 18.92 -4.03 -19.46
C THR A 10 19.08 -3.78 -17.97
N SER A 11 19.70 -2.66 -17.60
CA SER A 11 19.73 -2.22 -16.20
C SER A 11 18.30 -2.16 -15.67
N HIS A 12 18.05 -2.81 -14.53
CA HIS A 12 16.70 -2.91 -13.96
C HIS A 12 16.74 -3.00 -12.45
N GLY A 13 15.62 -2.67 -11.83
CA GLY A 13 15.42 -2.81 -10.40
C GLY A 13 13.94 -2.65 -10.09
N GLY A 14 13.62 -2.74 -8.81
CA GLY A 14 12.26 -2.61 -8.34
C GLY A 14 12.09 -3.15 -6.94
N ILE A 15 10.83 -3.21 -6.55
CA ILE A 15 10.41 -3.78 -5.27
C ILE A 15 9.49 -4.97 -5.55
N LEU A 16 9.80 -6.11 -4.94
CA LEU A 16 8.96 -7.31 -4.94
C LEU A 16 8.25 -7.41 -3.59
N VAL A 17 6.94 -7.56 -3.65
CA VAL A 17 6.09 -7.73 -2.45
C VAL A 17 5.12 -8.88 -2.68
N PRO A 18 4.65 -9.56 -1.63
CA PRO A 18 3.54 -10.49 -1.77
C PRO A 18 2.32 -9.79 -2.36
N PHE A 19 1.68 -10.43 -3.34
CA PHE A 19 0.40 -9.98 -3.86
C PHE A 19 -0.69 -10.30 -2.82
N ASP A 20 -0.86 -9.35 -1.90
CA ASP A 20 -1.92 -9.28 -0.90
C ASP A 20 -2.55 -7.89 -1.01
N MET A 21 -3.79 -7.70 -0.58
CA MET A 21 -4.52 -6.46 -0.86
C MET A 21 -3.92 -5.26 -0.10
N PHE A 22 -3.48 -4.22 -0.83
CA PHE A 22 -2.90 -2.99 -0.27
C PHE A 22 -3.39 -1.74 -1.00
N ARG A 23 -3.32 -0.59 -0.30
CA ARG A 23 -3.57 0.72 -0.88
C ARG A 23 -2.38 1.17 -1.73
N LEU A 24 -2.35 0.75 -3.00
CA LEU A 24 -1.31 1.11 -3.96
C LEU A 24 -1.28 2.63 -4.20
N SER A 25 -2.44 3.29 -4.13
CA SER A 25 -2.58 4.75 -4.12
C SER A 25 -1.76 5.39 -2.99
N GLN A 26 -1.89 4.87 -1.76
CA GLN A 26 -1.16 5.35 -0.60
C GLN A 26 0.34 5.08 -0.73
N LEU A 27 0.74 3.93 -1.27
CA LEU A 27 2.15 3.63 -1.50
C LEU A 27 2.77 4.56 -2.54
N ALA A 28 2.03 4.86 -3.63
CA ALA A 28 2.44 5.84 -4.62
C ALA A 28 2.59 7.24 -4.02
N ALA A 29 1.67 7.67 -3.16
CA ALA A 29 1.76 8.95 -2.46
C ALA A 29 3.01 9.03 -1.56
N ILE A 30 3.30 7.97 -0.80
CA ILE A 30 4.51 7.88 0.04
C ILE A 30 5.79 7.96 -0.81
N PHE A 31 5.81 7.29 -1.97
CA PHE A 31 6.94 7.36 -2.90
C PHE A 31 7.11 8.76 -3.48
N ALA A 32 6.01 9.41 -3.84
CA ALA A 32 6.01 10.79 -4.32
C ALA A 32 6.64 11.73 -3.29
N GLU A 33 6.18 11.68 -2.03
CA GLU A 33 6.74 12.48 -0.93
C GLU A 33 8.24 12.24 -0.75
N LEU A 34 8.66 10.98 -0.74
CA LEU A 34 10.07 10.63 -0.57
C LEU A 34 10.94 11.16 -1.72
N LEU A 35 10.51 10.99 -2.97
CA LEU A 35 11.25 11.43 -4.14
C LEU A 35 11.30 12.96 -4.24
N VAL A 36 10.20 13.64 -3.91
CA VAL A 36 10.14 15.11 -3.84
C VAL A 36 11.08 15.63 -2.76
N SER A 37 11.15 14.97 -1.59
CA SER A 37 12.08 15.35 -0.51
C SER A 37 13.56 15.28 -0.94
N LYS A 38 13.86 14.45 -1.95
CA LYS A 38 15.18 14.32 -2.59
C LYS A 38 15.37 15.22 -3.81
N ALA A 39 14.49 16.20 -4.00
CA ALA A 39 14.48 17.11 -5.14
C ALA A 39 14.44 16.39 -6.51
N ARG A 40 13.78 15.24 -6.58
CA ARG A 40 13.55 14.54 -7.86
C ARG A 40 12.33 15.12 -8.57
N ASN A 41 12.42 15.23 -9.90
CA ASN A 41 11.28 15.61 -10.73
C ASN A 41 10.36 14.40 -10.91
N ILE A 42 9.14 14.47 -10.35
CA ILE A 42 8.15 13.38 -10.41
C ILE A 42 6.97 13.68 -11.34
N LEU A 43 7.01 14.77 -12.11
CA LEU A 43 5.84 15.26 -12.88
C LEU A 43 5.28 14.24 -13.87
N ASP A 44 6.13 13.40 -14.42
CA ASP A 44 5.78 12.31 -15.34
C ASP A 44 5.97 10.92 -14.69
N ALA A 45 6.27 10.87 -13.39
CA ALA A 45 6.62 9.64 -12.73
C ALA A 45 5.37 8.83 -12.37
N GLN A 46 5.44 7.53 -12.63
CA GLN A 46 4.37 6.58 -12.34
C GLN A 46 4.88 5.40 -11.52
N LEU A 47 4.11 4.99 -10.52
CA LEU A 47 4.25 3.68 -9.89
C LEU A 47 3.54 2.65 -10.76
N ILE A 48 4.33 1.74 -11.33
CA ILE A 48 3.86 0.60 -12.10
C ILE A 48 3.83 -0.62 -11.19
N ALA A 49 2.66 -1.24 -11.08
CA ALA A 49 2.48 -2.49 -10.36
C ALA A 49 2.09 -3.59 -11.34
N VAL A 50 2.86 -4.67 -11.39
CA VAL A 50 2.61 -5.83 -12.26
C VAL A 50 2.53 -7.09 -11.42
N ARG A 51 1.40 -7.79 -11.49
CA ARG A 51 1.17 -9.02 -10.73
C ARG A 51 1.65 -10.21 -11.53
N HIS A 52 2.55 -11.01 -10.97
CA HIS A 52 2.92 -12.28 -11.59
C HIS A 52 1.72 -13.25 -11.64
N GLU A 53 1.49 -13.93 -12.77
CA GLU A 53 0.31 -14.78 -12.94
C GLU A 53 0.34 -16.04 -12.07
N ALA A 54 1.46 -16.78 -12.11
CA ALA A 54 1.62 -18.05 -11.38
C ALA A 54 2.07 -17.90 -9.91
N SER A 55 2.65 -16.75 -9.55
CA SER A 55 3.28 -16.50 -8.26
C SER A 55 2.51 -15.40 -7.53
N ARG A 56 2.35 -15.49 -6.21
CA ARG A 56 1.71 -14.43 -5.42
C ARG A 56 2.66 -13.25 -5.18
N VAL A 57 3.22 -12.70 -6.24
CA VAL A 57 4.22 -11.63 -6.20
C VAL A 57 3.75 -10.47 -7.05
N LEU A 58 3.88 -9.27 -6.51
CA LEU A 58 3.69 -8.01 -7.19
C LEU A 58 5.05 -7.36 -7.37
N LEU A 59 5.39 -7.03 -8.63
CA LEU A 59 6.55 -6.23 -8.97
C LEU A 59 6.12 -4.77 -9.05
N LEU A 60 6.77 -3.93 -8.24
CA LEU A 60 6.61 -2.49 -8.22
C LEU A 60 7.83 -1.85 -8.88
N ARG A 61 7.58 -1.00 -9.88
CA ARG A 61 8.59 -0.19 -10.57
C ARG A 61 8.14 1.26 -10.64
N ILE A 62 9.11 2.15 -10.75
CA ILE A 62 8.85 3.55 -11.06
C ILE A 62 9.28 3.73 -12.52
N GLU A 63 8.40 4.33 -13.31
CA GLU A 63 8.69 4.77 -14.68
C GLU A 63 8.61 6.29 -14.74
N GLY A 64 9.34 6.91 -15.67
CA GLY A 64 9.44 8.38 -15.82
C GLY A 64 10.87 8.90 -15.72
N HIS A 65 11.07 10.18 -16.03
CA HIS A 65 12.40 10.81 -16.07
C HIS A 65 13.14 10.78 -14.71
N VAL A 66 12.41 10.59 -13.61
CA VAL A 66 12.98 10.46 -12.26
C VAL A 66 14.02 9.32 -12.13
N VAL A 67 13.87 8.26 -12.92
CA VAL A 67 14.74 7.09 -12.89
C VAL A 67 16.08 7.37 -13.57
N GLY A 68 16.09 8.25 -14.58
CA GLY A 68 17.26 8.49 -15.43
C GLY A 68 17.60 7.29 -16.32
N ASP A 69 18.84 7.25 -16.81
CA ASP A 69 19.31 6.26 -17.79
C ASP A 69 19.71 4.91 -17.17
N ASP A 70 19.88 4.86 -15.85
CA ASP A 70 20.31 3.66 -15.12
C ASP A 70 19.34 3.32 -13.98
N ALA A 71 18.40 2.41 -14.29
CA ALA A 71 17.41 1.96 -13.33
C ALA A 71 18.03 1.28 -12.10
N ALA A 72 19.08 0.47 -12.26
CA ALA A 72 19.75 -0.18 -11.15
C ALA A 72 20.41 0.85 -10.21
N GLU A 73 21.04 1.90 -10.76
CA GLU A 73 21.59 2.98 -9.95
C GLU A 73 20.50 3.74 -9.19
N PHE A 74 19.38 4.04 -9.85
CA PHE A 74 18.22 4.66 -9.21
C PHE A 74 17.74 3.84 -8.01
N TRP A 75 17.47 2.55 -8.19
CA TRP A 75 16.95 1.71 -7.09
C TRP A 75 17.97 1.52 -5.97
N ARG A 76 19.26 1.39 -6.29
CA ARG A 76 20.35 1.30 -5.31
C ARG A 76 20.48 2.57 -4.46
N THR A 77 20.40 3.74 -5.08
CA THR A 77 20.53 5.04 -4.38
C THR A 77 19.26 5.47 -3.65
N ASN A 78 18.14 4.79 -3.91
CA ASN A 78 16.85 5.00 -3.25
C ASN A 78 16.39 3.75 -2.47
N ALA A 79 17.31 3.09 -1.77
CA ALA A 79 17.02 1.89 -0.95
C ALA A 79 15.99 2.15 0.18
N ASP A 80 15.84 3.41 0.60
CA ASP A 80 14.82 3.89 1.51
C ASP A 80 13.39 3.76 0.97
N LEU A 81 13.18 3.67 -0.35
CA LEU A 81 11.90 3.25 -0.93
C LEU A 81 11.50 1.87 -0.41
N GLY A 82 12.45 0.93 -0.33
CA GLY A 82 12.22 -0.40 0.23
C GLY A 82 11.91 -0.35 1.73
N LEU A 83 12.60 0.52 2.49
CA LEU A 83 12.33 0.68 3.92
C LEU A 83 10.94 1.27 4.17
N ILE A 84 10.57 2.36 3.49
CA ILE A 84 9.27 3.00 3.68
C ILE A 84 8.13 2.10 3.20
N SER A 85 8.31 1.36 2.10
CA SER A 85 7.38 0.30 1.69
C SER A 85 7.20 -0.73 2.80
N SER A 86 8.27 -1.15 3.48
CA SER A 86 8.16 -2.14 4.56
C SER A 86 7.52 -1.60 5.84
N GLN A 87 7.35 -0.29 5.97
CA GLN A 87 6.53 0.33 7.04
C GLN A 87 5.05 0.38 6.64
N ALA A 88 4.78 0.65 5.35
CA ALA A 88 3.44 0.68 4.81
C ALA A 88 2.83 -0.74 4.66
N LEU A 89 3.68 -1.75 4.45
CA LEU A 89 3.28 -3.13 4.19
C LEU A 89 3.56 -4.04 5.41
N PRO A 90 2.65 -4.95 5.77
CA PRO A 90 2.82 -5.87 6.90
C PRO A 90 3.84 -6.99 6.63
N HIS A 91 4.12 -7.24 5.35
CA HIS A 91 4.97 -8.33 4.87
C HIS A 91 6.40 -7.87 4.60
N ARG A 92 7.27 -8.85 4.32
CA ARG A 92 8.63 -8.61 3.84
C ARG A 92 8.59 -7.96 2.46
N VAL A 93 9.41 -6.92 2.30
CA VAL A 93 9.62 -6.18 1.05
C VAL A 93 11.02 -6.49 0.56
N LEU A 94 11.15 -6.82 -0.72
CA LEU A 94 12.41 -7.13 -1.39
C LEU A 94 12.71 -6.04 -2.41
N LEU A 95 13.61 -5.12 -2.07
CA LEU A 95 14.14 -4.16 -3.04
C LEU A 95 15.35 -4.79 -3.72
N TYR A 96 15.43 -4.70 -5.05
CA TYR A 96 16.55 -5.25 -5.82
C TYR A 96 17.01 -4.28 -6.91
N TRP A 97 18.27 -4.43 -7.30
CA TRP A 97 18.86 -3.77 -8.46
C TRP A 97 19.83 -4.72 -9.15
N ALA A 98 19.78 -4.72 -10.48
CA ALA A 98 20.66 -5.50 -11.31
C ALA A 98 21.13 -4.63 -12.47
N GLN A 99 22.43 -4.37 -12.48
CA GLN A 99 23.15 -3.69 -13.54
C GLN A 99 23.96 -4.75 -14.32
N PRO A 100 23.32 -5.48 -15.24
CA PRO A 100 24.03 -6.25 -16.25
C PRO A 100 24.88 -5.29 -17.10
N GLY A 101 26.18 -5.51 -17.14
CA GLY A 101 27.12 -4.67 -17.86
C GLY A 101 28.31 -5.47 -18.38
N PRO A 102 29.16 -4.86 -19.22
CA PRO A 102 30.42 -5.47 -19.63
C PRO A 102 31.28 -5.82 -18.40
N ALA A 103 32.22 -6.75 -18.58
CA ALA A 103 33.14 -7.13 -17.53
C ALA A 103 33.79 -5.88 -16.89
N GLY A 104 33.77 -5.82 -15.56
CA GLY A 104 34.23 -4.71 -14.72
C GLY A 104 33.13 -3.77 -14.23
N LYS A 105 31.90 -3.89 -14.76
CA LYS A 105 30.78 -2.99 -14.42
C LYS A 105 29.53 -3.70 -13.93
N ARG A 106 29.52 -5.04 -13.88
CA ARG A 106 28.37 -5.78 -13.36
C ARG A 106 28.24 -5.58 -11.86
N ARG A 107 27.04 -5.18 -11.43
CA ARG A 107 26.67 -5.01 -10.03
C ARG A 107 25.24 -5.49 -9.82
N GLU A 108 25.04 -6.28 -8.78
CA GLU A 108 23.72 -6.75 -8.38
C GLU A 108 23.60 -6.69 -6.87
N GLY A 109 22.40 -6.39 -6.39
CA GLY A 109 22.13 -6.45 -4.97
C GLY A 109 20.65 -6.48 -4.66
N PHE A 110 20.36 -6.87 -3.44
CA PHE A 110 19.03 -6.79 -2.88
C PHE A 110 19.08 -6.40 -1.40
N LEU A 111 17.95 -5.90 -0.94
CA LEU A 111 17.69 -5.56 0.43
C LEU A 111 16.31 -6.12 0.82
N VAL A 112 16.27 -6.84 1.93
CA VAL A 112 15.06 -7.37 2.54
C VAL A 112 14.72 -6.48 3.73
N ALA A 113 13.54 -5.87 3.68
CA ALA A 113 13.03 -5.03 4.75
C ALA A 113 11.70 -5.54 5.31
N GLN A 114 11.47 -5.34 6.59
CA GLN A 114 10.21 -5.65 7.26
C GLN A 114 9.99 -4.66 8.41
N ARG A 115 8.80 -4.04 8.51
CA ARG A 115 8.45 -3.08 9.56
C ARG A 115 9.45 -1.92 9.69
N GLY A 116 9.96 -1.43 8.57
CA GLY A 116 10.92 -0.33 8.52
C GLY A 116 12.36 -0.70 8.88
N GLN A 117 12.66 -1.98 9.07
CA GLN A 117 14.00 -2.46 9.40
C GLN A 117 14.55 -3.34 8.29
N VAL A 118 15.86 -3.21 8.03
CA VAL A 118 16.59 -4.10 7.14
C VAL A 118 16.88 -5.40 7.90
N ILE A 119 16.37 -6.51 7.40
CA ILE A 119 16.54 -7.84 8.01
C ILE A 119 17.54 -8.72 7.23
N GLY A 120 17.93 -8.29 6.03
CA GLY A 120 18.94 -8.93 5.22
C GLY A 120 19.31 -8.07 4.02
N SER A 121 20.54 -8.19 3.55
CA SER A 121 21.00 -7.53 2.34
C SER A 121 22.18 -8.29 1.77
N ASP A 122 22.32 -8.26 0.46
CA ASP A 122 23.45 -8.83 -0.23
C ASP A 122 23.75 -7.96 -1.46
N GLU A 123 25.03 -7.65 -1.69
CA GLU A 123 25.47 -6.86 -2.82
C GLU A 123 26.77 -7.45 -3.34
N ALA A 124 26.84 -7.64 -4.66
CA ALA A 124 28.02 -8.13 -5.33
C ALA A 124 28.41 -7.19 -6.47
N THR A 125 29.71 -6.91 -6.53
CA THR A 125 30.39 -6.37 -7.71
C THR A 125 31.19 -7.51 -8.35
N GLU A 126 31.65 -7.32 -9.58
CA GLU A 126 32.40 -8.37 -10.29
C GLU A 126 33.64 -8.87 -9.51
N ASP A 127 34.32 -8.02 -8.75
CA ASP A 127 35.47 -8.43 -7.92
C ASP A 127 35.07 -9.31 -6.73
N VAL A 128 33.82 -9.19 -6.25
CA VAL A 128 33.27 -9.94 -5.11
C VAL A 128 32.48 -11.18 -5.57
N ALA A 129 31.86 -11.12 -6.75
CA ALA A 129 31.01 -12.19 -7.30
C ALA A 129 31.78 -13.36 -7.93
N ARG A 130 33.11 -13.28 -8.03
CA ARG A 130 33.98 -14.31 -8.64
C ARG A 130 34.12 -15.62 -7.84
N GLY A 131 33.43 -15.75 -6.70
CA GLY A 131 33.35 -17.01 -5.93
C GLY A 131 32.16 -17.90 -6.30
N ASP A 132 32.12 -19.12 -5.78
CA ASP A 132 31.09 -20.15 -6.02
C ASP A 132 29.65 -19.74 -5.61
N ALA A 133 29.47 -18.59 -4.95
CA ALA A 133 28.18 -18.13 -4.47
C ALA A 133 27.23 -17.67 -5.60
N GLY A 134 27.72 -17.29 -6.77
CA GLY A 134 26.92 -16.72 -7.86
C GLY A 134 26.49 -15.26 -7.62
N TRP A 135 25.53 -14.75 -8.38
CA TRP A 135 25.07 -13.37 -8.28
C TRP A 135 23.83 -13.19 -7.38
N PRO A 136 23.75 -12.14 -6.54
CA PRO A 136 22.66 -11.97 -5.56
C PRO A 136 21.25 -12.03 -6.13
N VAL A 137 20.98 -11.34 -7.25
CA VAL A 137 19.62 -11.31 -7.82
C VAL A 137 19.30 -12.65 -8.49
N ALA A 138 20.28 -13.30 -9.11
CA ALA A 138 20.10 -14.66 -9.64
C ALA A 138 19.73 -15.67 -8.53
N ARG A 139 20.44 -15.65 -7.39
CA ARG A 139 20.08 -16.48 -6.22
C ARG A 139 18.69 -16.18 -5.68
N LEU A 140 18.33 -14.90 -5.61
CA LEU A 140 17.01 -14.47 -5.14
C LEU A 140 15.91 -15.01 -6.07
N CYS A 141 16.11 -14.92 -7.39
CA CYS A 141 15.21 -15.49 -8.40
C CYS A 141 15.04 -17.00 -8.25
N GLU A 142 16.13 -17.75 -8.04
CA GLU A 142 16.09 -19.19 -7.78
C GLU A 142 15.27 -19.53 -6.52
N GLN A 143 15.48 -18.80 -5.42
CA GLN A 143 14.73 -18.99 -4.17
C GLN A 143 13.24 -18.72 -4.34
N MET A 144 12.87 -17.68 -5.10
CA MET A 144 11.48 -17.34 -5.37
C MET A 144 10.84 -18.16 -6.49
N ARG A 145 11.63 -19.01 -7.18
CA ARG A 145 11.23 -19.75 -8.39
C ARG A 145 10.72 -18.82 -9.50
N LEU A 146 11.38 -17.69 -9.67
CA LEU A 146 11.08 -16.69 -10.71
C LEU A 146 12.18 -16.70 -11.78
N PRO A 147 11.84 -16.78 -13.09
CA PRO A 147 12.84 -16.65 -14.14
C PRO A 147 13.46 -15.24 -14.16
N MET A 148 14.79 -15.15 -14.16
CA MET A 148 15.50 -13.87 -14.16
C MET A 148 15.15 -13.01 -15.39
N SER A 149 14.94 -13.64 -16.55
CA SER A 149 14.52 -12.96 -17.78
C SER A 149 13.13 -12.32 -17.65
N GLU A 150 12.20 -12.98 -16.96
CA GLU A 150 10.86 -12.45 -16.72
C GLU A 150 10.89 -11.31 -15.70
N LEU A 151 11.70 -11.44 -14.65
CA LEU A 151 11.92 -10.35 -13.70
C LEU A 151 12.50 -9.13 -14.40
N ALA A 152 13.52 -9.29 -15.25
CA ALA A 152 14.12 -8.20 -16.02
C ALA A 152 13.08 -7.53 -16.93
N ALA A 153 12.33 -8.32 -17.70
CA ALA A 153 11.29 -7.84 -18.60
C ALA A 153 10.06 -7.25 -17.87
N GLY A 154 9.90 -7.51 -16.56
CA GLY A 154 8.80 -6.99 -15.77
C GLY A 154 7.48 -7.75 -15.94
N PHE A 155 7.55 -9.08 -16.10
CA PHE A 155 6.40 -9.99 -16.26
C PHE A 155 5.51 -9.62 -17.46
N PRO A 156 6.01 -9.82 -18.70
CA PRO A 156 5.26 -9.49 -19.91
C PRO A 156 3.94 -10.25 -19.99
N GLY A 157 2.88 -9.58 -20.42
CA GLY A 157 1.53 -10.15 -20.57
C GLY A 157 0.72 -10.24 -19.27
N SER A 158 1.35 -10.01 -18.11
CA SER A 158 0.69 -10.05 -16.83
C SER A 158 -0.17 -8.79 -16.54
N PRO A 159 -1.19 -8.89 -15.67
CA PRO A 159 -1.99 -7.73 -15.25
C PRO A 159 -1.13 -6.60 -14.67
N ARG A 160 -1.33 -5.38 -15.18
CA ARG A 160 -0.55 -4.18 -14.87
C ARG A 160 -1.46 -3.01 -14.56
N VAL A 161 -1.09 -2.21 -13.56
CA VAL A 161 -1.67 -0.88 -13.32
C VAL A 161 -0.57 0.18 -13.25
N ALA A 162 -0.94 1.42 -13.59
CA ALA A 162 -0.05 2.57 -13.55
C ALA A 162 -0.71 3.68 -12.73
N ILE A 163 0.00 4.16 -11.72
CA ILE A 163 -0.49 5.16 -10.77
C ILE A 163 0.42 6.38 -10.87
N SER A 164 -0.14 7.53 -11.24
CA SER A 164 0.61 8.79 -11.23
C SER A 164 1.12 9.08 -9.82
N LEU A 165 2.42 9.38 -9.67
CA LEU A 165 2.96 9.79 -8.37
C LEU A 165 2.43 11.17 -7.94
N VAL A 166 2.08 12.04 -8.90
CA VAL A 166 1.54 13.38 -8.63
C VAL A 166 0.09 13.30 -8.18
N GLU A 167 -0.69 12.42 -8.80
CA GLU A 167 -2.14 12.32 -8.59
C GLU A 167 -2.49 11.05 -7.81
N ALA A 168 -1.59 10.53 -6.99
CA ALA A 168 -1.72 9.22 -6.37
C ALA A 168 -3.04 9.06 -5.57
N SER A 169 -3.54 10.12 -4.93
CA SER A 169 -4.78 10.15 -4.16
C SER A 169 -6.06 10.11 -4.99
N SER A 170 -6.00 10.34 -6.31
CA SER A 170 -7.17 10.30 -7.20
C SER A 170 -7.56 8.88 -7.61
N TYR A 171 -6.70 7.90 -7.37
CA TYR A 171 -6.91 6.51 -7.77
C TYR A 171 -7.73 5.73 -6.74
N ASN A 172 -8.67 4.92 -7.24
CA ASN A 172 -9.43 3.99 -6.43
C ASN A 172 -8.69 2.63 -6.35
N ASP A 173 -8.20 2.28 -5.16
CA ASP A 173 -7.50 1.02 -4.91
C ASP A 173 -8.31 -0.25 -5.20
N GLU A 174 -9.64 -0.19 -5.08
CA GLU A 174 -10.52 -1.30 -5.42
C GLU A 174 -10.47 -1.59 -6.93
N GLN A 175 -10.54 -0.55 -7.76
CA GLN A 175 -10.44 -0.67 -9.21
C GLN A 175 -9.06 -1.19 -9.62
N LEU A 176 -7.99 -0.62 -9.04
CA LEU A 176 -6.62 -1.08 -9.27
C LEU A 176 -6.44 -2.56 -8.95
N LEU A 177 -7.03 -3.01 -7.83
CA LEU A 177 -6.99 -4.40 -7.42
C LEU A 177 -7.76 -5.30 -8.40
N MET A 178 -8.95 -4.89 -8.86
CA MET A 178 -9.75 -5.67 -9.81
C MET A 178 -9.02 -5.87 -11.14
N THR A 179 -8.35 -4.83 -11.65
CA THR A 179 -7.48 -4.92 -12.82
C THR A 179 -6.32 -5.90 -12.58
N LEU A 180 -5.63 -5.82 -11.44
CA LEU A 180 -4.53 -6.74 -11.10
C LEU A 180 -4.98 -8.19 -10.89
N ILE A 181 -6.24 -8.41 -10.49
CA ILE A 181 -6.81 -9.76 -10.37
C ILE A 181 -7.16 -10.34 -11.76
N GLY A 182 -7.21 -9.50 -12.81
CA GLY A 182 -7.69 -9.88 -14.14
C GLY A 182 -9.21 -9.90 -14.25
N ARG A 183 -9.89 -9.13 -13.39
CA ARG A 183 -11.36 -8.98 -13.37
C ARG A 183 -11.75 -7.54 -13.71
N ASP A 184 -11.32 -7.05 -14.86
CA ASP A 184 -11.97 -5.86 -15.40
C ASP A 184 -13.33 -6.25 -15.97
N GLY A 185 -14.37 -5.60 -15.44
CA GLY A 185 -15.73 -5.64 -15.94
C GLY A 185 -15.81 -4.96 -17.31
N ALA A 186 -15.42 -5.69 -18.35
CA ALA A 186 -15.83 -5.35 -19.70
C ALA A 186 -17.34 -5.66 -19.84
N PRO A 187 -18.20 -4.71 -20.23
CA PRO A 187 -19.48 -5.07 -20.80
C PRO A 187 -19.22 -5.93 -22.04
N ALA A 188 -19.84 -7.10 -22.09
CA ALA A 188 -19.97 -7.89 -23.30
C ALA A 188 -20.87 -7.11 -24.25
N ASP A 189 -20.28 -6.34 -25.17
CA ASP A 189 -20.73 -6.12 -26.55
C ASP A 189 -19.87 -5.02 -27.18
N GLU A 190 -18.99 -5.43 -28.08
CA GLU A 190 -18.69 -4.84 -29.40
C GLU A 190 -17.37 -5.44 -29.91
N LEU A 191 -17.47 -6.69 -30.35
CA LEU A 191 -16.64 -7.19 -31.44
C LEU A 191 -17.10 -6.46 -32.71
N GLU A 192 -16.48 -5.34 -33.05
CA GLU A 192 -16.50 -4.87 -34.44
C GLU A 192 -15.31 -5.45 -35.20
N ASP A 193 -15.68 -6.45 -35.97
CA ASP A 193 -14.99 -7.08 -37.08
C ASP A 193 -14.63 -6.04 -38.15
N GLY A 194 -13.35 -5.97 -38.52
CA GLY A 194 -12.86 -5.17 -39.65
C GLY A 194 -11.87 -5.98 -40.48
N PRO A 195 -12.25 -6.49 -41.67
CA PRO A 195 -11.45 -7.44 -42.44
C PRO A 195 -10.34 -6.78 -43.30
N PRO A 196 -9.42 -7.58 -43.89
CA PRO A 196 -8.06 -7.18 -44.24
C PRO A 196 -7.93 -6.71 -45.70
N GLU A 197 -6.97 -5.83 -46.00
CA GLU A 197 -6.49 -5.62 -47.38
C GLU A 197 -5.08 -5.01 -47.45
N GLY A 198 -4.16 -5.72 -48.12
CA GLY A 198 -3.11 -5.11 -48.96
C GLY A 198 -3.45 -5.40 -50.44
N PRO A 199 -2.71 -4.90 -51.47
CA PRO A 199 -1.33 -4.41 -51.45
C PRO A 199 -0.98 -3.12 -52.27
N ALA A 200 0.19 -2.55 -51.96
CA ALA A 200 1.23 -1.91 -52.80
C ALA A 200 1.00 -0.65 -53.71
N ARG A 201 1.79 0.40 -53.35
CA ARG A 201 2.67 1.32 -54.14
C ARG A 201 2.09 2.58 -54.85
N PRO A 202 2.92 3.64 -55.15
CA PRO A 202 4.37 3.77 -54.99
C PRO A 202 4.88 5.02 -54.22
N ALA A 203 6.20 5.04 -54.04
CA ALA A 203 7.02 6.01 -53.32
C ALA A 203 6.85 7.48 -53.74
N ALA A 204 6.80 8.37 -52.74
CA ALA A 204 7.07 9.79 -52.89
C ALA A 204 8.35 10.15 -52.10
N GLN A 205 9.14 11.01 -52.75
CA GLN A 205 10.54 11.32 -52.48
C GLN A 205 10.82 11.90 -51.10
N ALA A 206 11.97 11.51 -50.55
CA ALA A 206 12.61 12.15 -49.41
C ALA A 206 13.06 13.58 -49.76
N ALA A 207 12.69 14.54 -48.91
CA ALA A 207 13.30 15.85 -48.82
C ALA A 207 13.87 16.03 -47.38
N PRO A 208 15.00 16.73 -47.21
CA PRO A 208 15.80 16.66 -45.99
C PRO A 208 15.13 17.34 -44.79
N ALA A 209 15.20 16.69 -43.64
CA ALA A 209 14.70 17.18 -42.36
C ALA A 209 15.46 18.44 -41.90
N ALA A 210 14.73 19.55 -41.72
CA ALA A 210 15.20 20.68 -40.92
C ALA A 210 15.10 20.31 -39.43
N ARG A 211 16.20 20.51 -38.69
CA ARG A 211 16.26 20.31 -37.24
C ARG A 211 15.29 21.27 -36.52
N PRO A 212 14.44 20.82 -35.58
CA PRO A 212 13.73 21.73 -34.69
C PRO A 212 14.72 22.39 -33.73
N ALA A 213 14.58 23.70 -33.54
CA ALA A 213 15.34 24.47 -32.55
C ALA A 213 14.98 24.03 -31.12
N ALA A 214 15.98 24.05 -30.24
CA ALA A 214 15.83 23.69 -28.83
C ALA A 214 14.82 24.59 -28.09
N PRO A 215 14.00 24.06 -27.17
CA PRO A 215 13.10 24.87 -26.36
C PRO A 215 13.90 25.77 -25.39
N PRO A 216 13.39 26.99 -25.08
CA PRO A 216 14.07 27.90 -24.18
C PRO A 216 14.11 27.36 -22.74
N PRO A 217 15.13 27.70 -21.94
CA PRO A 217 15.24 27.23 -20.56
C PRO A 217 14.10 27.80 -19.69
N PRO A 218 13.53 27.00 -18.76
CA PRO A 218 12.45 27.46 -17.91
C PRO A 218 12.92 28.57 -16.96
N ALA A 219 12.14 29.66 -16.93
CA ALA A 219 12.39 30.83 -16.08
C ALA A 219 12.34 30.46 -14.59
N ARG A 220 13.31 30.96 -13.82
CA ARG A 220 13.50 30.78 -12.37
C ARG A 220 12.43 31.45 -11.48
N ALA A 221 11.22 31.67 -11.98
CA ALA A 221 10.22 32.52 -11.33
C ALA A 221 9.22 31.78 -10.41
N ASN A 222 9.36 30.47 -10.14
CA ASN A 222 8.24 29.70 -9.56
C ASN A 222 8.54 28.89 -8.27
N VAL A 223 9.69 29.09 -7.60
CA VAL A 223 10.02 28.29 -6.39
C VAL A 223 9.31 28.81 -5.15
N GLU A 224 9.20 30.13 -4.99
CA GLU A 224 8.52 30.74 -3.83
C GLU A 224 6.99 30.67 -3.93
N GLU A 225 6.43 30.79 -5.13
CA GLU A 225 4.99 30.64 -5.36
C GLU A 225 4.55 29.18 -5.19
N ASP A 226 5.35 28.21 -5.66
CA ASP A 226 5.11 26.78 -5.43
C ASP A 226 5.20 26.40 -3.95
N ALA A 227 6.17 26.95 -3.20
CA ALA A 227 6.26 26.73 -1.75
C ALA A 227 5.06 27.31 -1.01
N LYS A 228 4.57 28.48 -1.41
CA LYS A 228 3.33 29.06 -0.85
C LYS A 228 2.10 28.23 -1.20
N ARG A 229 2.01 27.69 -2.42
CA ARG A 229 0.92 26.80 -2.83
C ARG A 229 0.91 25.52 -2.01
N ARG A 230 2.06 24.85 -1.84
CA ARG A 230 2.20 23.64 -1.00
C ARG A 230 1.89 23.88 0.46
N ALA A 231 2.33 25.01 1.03
CA ALA A 231 1.97 25.38 2.39
C ALA A 231 0.46 25.63 2.54
N THR A 232 -0.18 26.16 1.50
CA THR A 232 -1.63 26.40 1.48
C THR A 232 -2.41 25.09 1.36
N GLU A 233 -1.97 24.16 0.50
CA GLU A 233 -2.57 22.83 0.33
C GLU A 233 -2.42 21.98 1.59
N ALA A 234 -1.23 21.89 2.17
CA ALA A 234 -1.00 21.16 3.42
C ALA A 234 -1.78 21.77 4.60
N ALA A 235 -1.91 23.10 4.65
CA ALA A 235 -2.74 23.76 5.64
C ALA A 235 -4.23 23.47 5.44
N ALA A 236 -4.69 23.36 4.18
CA ALA A 236 -6.06 23.00 3.85
C ALA A 236 -6.37 21.54 4.23
N GLU A 237 -5.48 20.60 3.91
CA GLU A 237 -5.62 19.19 4.31
C GLU A 237 -5.60 19.02 5.83
N ALA A 238 -4.67 19.67 6.53
CA ALA A 238 -4.63 19.66 7.99
C ALA A 238 -5.89 20.29 8.60
N ALA A 239 -6.44 21.35 7.99
CA ALA A 239 -7.69 21.96 8.42
C ALA A 239 -8.90 21.05 8.17
N GLU A 240 -8.91 20.28 7.09
CA GLU A 240 -9.95 19.30 6.80
C GLU A 240 -9.87 18.11 7.75
N GLN A 241 -8.69 17.54 7.98
CA GLN A 241 -8.48 16.48 8.97
C GLN A 241 -8.90 16.94 10.38
N ARG A 242 -8.53 18.16 10.76
CA ARG A 242 -8.94 18.74 12.04
C ARG A 242 -10.46 18.92 12.12
N ARG A 243 -11.10 19.42 11.07
CA ARG A 243 -12.56 19.54 11.01
C ARG A 243 -13.25 18.18 11.14
N ARG A 244 -12.69 17.15 10.51
CA ARG A 244 -13.20 15.78 10.60
C ARG A 244 -13.06 15.22 12.01
N ALA A 245 -11.90 15.46 12.64
CA ALA A 245 -11.65 15.09 14.03
C ALA A 245 -12.61 15.82 15.00
N ASP A 246 -12.79 17.13 14.83
CA ASP A 246 -13.69 17.94 15.66
C ASP A 246 -15.15 17.48 15.50
N ALA A 247 -15.59 17.18 14.27
CA ALA A 247 -16.92 16.66 14.00
C ALA A 247 -17.15 15.29 14.67
N MET A 248 -16.19 14.36 14.54
CA MET A 248 -16.25 13.06 15.19
C MET A 248 -16.29 13.20 16.73
N GLN A 249 -15.46 14.08 17.29
CA GLN A 249 -15.41 14.32 18.73
C GLN A 249 -16.72 14.91 19.26
N SER A 250 -17.39 15.76 18.48
CA SER A 250 -18.65 16.38 18.89
C SER A 250 -19.82 15.40 19.00
N ASP A 251 -19.79 14.31 18.24
CA ASP A 251 -20.82 13.26 18.22
C ASP A 251 -20.28 11.91 18.74
N LEU A 252 -19.26 11.95 19.61
CA LEU A 252 -18.62 10.75 20.11
C LEU A 252 -19.54 10.00 21.10
N ARG A 253 -20.23 8.99 20.58
CA ARG A 253 -21.01 8.06 21.39
C ARG A 253 -20.09 7.21 22.25
N HIS A 254 -20.49 6.95 23.49
CA HIS A 254 -19.71 6.13 24.42
C HIS A 254 -20.58 5.37 25.43
N ARG A 255 -20.00 4.32 26.02
CA ARG A 255 -20.59 3.50 27.10
C ARG A 255 -19.52 3.19 28.14
N SER A 256 -19.88 3.27 29.42
CA SER A 256 -18.99 2.92 30.52
C SER A 256 -19.35 1.56 31.11
N ASP A 257 -18.33 0.86 31.60
CA ASP A 257 -18.47 -0.39 32.34
C ASP A 257 -17.41 -0.50 33.45
N GLU A 258 -17.29 -1.69 34.05
CA GLU A 258 -16.31 -1.95 35.12
C GLU A 258 -14.87 -1.78 34.65
N LEU A 259 -14.57 -2.08 33.38
CA LEU A 259 -13.21 -1.98 32.82
C LEU A 259 -12.84 -0.55 32.44
N GLY A 260 -13.81 0.28 32.05
CA GLY A 260 -13.59 1.66 31.68
C GLY A 260 -14.65 2.20 30.75
N ILE A 261 -14.22 2.77 29.63
CA ILE A 261 -15.10 3.39 28.64
C ILE A 261 -14.86 2.79 27.27
N ILE A 262 -15.94 2.62 26.51
CA ILE A 262 -15.92 2.19 25.11
C ILE A 262 -16.45 3.36 24.28
N CYS A 263 -15.60 3.88 23.41
CA CYS A 263 -15.91 4.94 22.45
C CYS A 263 -16.40 4.32 21.14
N MET A 264 -17.45 4.88 20.54
CA MET A 264 -18.06 4.43 19.29
C MET A 264 -18.00 5.55 18.24
N PRO A 265 -16.80 5.87 17.72
CA PRO A 265 -16.63 6.95 16.76
C PRO A 265 -17.34 6.64 15.44
N SER A 266 -17.71 7.68 14.71
CA SER A 266 -18.26 7.58 13.34
C SER A 266 -17.17 7.37 12.27
N ALA A 267 -16.03 6.80 12.65
CA ALA A 267 -14.84 6.61 11.81
C ALA A 267 -14.61 5.11 11.54
N GLY A 268 -14.04 4.81 10.38
CA GLY A 268 -13.69 3.43 9.97
C GLY A 268 -12.29 3.00 10.41
N LEU A 269 -11.98 1.71 10.27
CA LEU A 269 -10.62 1.18 10.47
C LEU A 269 -9.59 1.80 9.49
N SER A 270 -10.06 2.35 8.38
CA SER A 270 -9.29 3.12 7.41
C SER A 270 -8.81 4.49 7.92
N GLU A 271 -9.34 4.99 9.04
CA GLU A 271 -9.04 6.31 9.64
C GLU A 271 -8.29 6.17 10.99
N PRO A 272 -7.10 5.54 11.02
CA PRO A 272 -6.41 5.19 12.27
C PRO A 272 -6.01 6.41 13.10
N ASP A 273 -5.76 7.56 12.48
CA ASP A 273 -5.38 8.79 13.19
C ASP A 273 -6.53 9.35 14.02
N LEU A 274 -7.78 9.08 13.64
CA LEU A 274 -8.97 9.42 14.42
C LEU A 274 -9.22 8.42 15.56
N LEU A 275 -8.89 7.15 15.36
CA LEU A 275 -9.14 6.08 16.33
C LEU A 275 -8.07 5.98 17.42
N ARG A 276 -6.79 6.18 17.06
CA ARG A 276 -5.64 5.97 17.95
C ARG A 276 -5.70 6.78 19.25
N PRO A 277 -6.16 8.06 19.26
CA PRO A 277 -6.30 8.82 20.50
C PRO A 277 -7.32 8.24 21.49
N LEU A 278 -8.26 7.42 21.01
CA LEU A 278 -9.34 6.83 21.81
C LEU A 278 -8.96 5.48 22.44
N VAL A 279 -7.86 4.84 21.99
CA VAL A 279 -7.41 3.55 22.51
C VAL A 279 -6.32 3.78 23.55
N VAL A 280 -6.69 3.68 24.83
CA VAL A 280 -5.82 3.98 25.97
C VAL A 280 -5.89 2.82 26.97
N ALA A 281 -4.78 2.10 27.13
CA ALA A 281 -4.71 0.95 28.03
C ALA A 281 -4.93 1.31 29.51
N LYS A 282 -4.51 2.52 29.91
CA LYS A 282 -4.68 3.08 31.24
C LYS A 282 -4.74 4.59 31.16
N ILE A 283 -5.90 5.17 31.46
CA ILE A 283 -6.12 6.62 31.47
C ILE A 283 -5.35 7.22 32.65
N ALA A 284 -4.54 8.23 32.36
CA ALA A 284 -3.77 8.97 33.34
C ALA A 284 -3.74 10.45 32.94
N GLY A 285 -4.46 11.29 33.66
CA GLY A 285 -4.64 12.70 33.34
C GLY A 285 -5.85 12.91 32.42
N ASP A 286 -5.64 13.62 31.31
CA ASP A 286 -6.72 14.03 30.42
C ASP A 286 -7.42 12.84 29.75
N LEU A 287 -8.74 12.95 29.58
CA LEU A 287 -9.53 11.97 28.84
C LEU A 287 -9.27 12.07 27.33
N PRO A 288 -9.47 10.95 26.60
CA PRO A 288 -9.51 10.96 25.15
C PRO A 288 -10.42 12.08 24.58
N PRO A 289 -10.04 12.68 23.43
CA PRO A 289 -10.81 13.75 22.81
C PRO A 289 -12.27 13.35 22.54
N GLY A 290 -13.22 14.26 22.80
CA GLY A 290 -14.66 14.02 22.63
C GLY A 290 -15.37 13.45 23.87
N LEU A 291 -14.62 12.99 24.89
CA LEU A 291 -15.23 12.51 26.13
C LEU A 291 -15.57 13.66 27.10
N PRO A 292 -16.70 13.57 27.86
CA PRO A 292 -17.06 14.59 28.84
C PRO A 292 -16.04 14.70 29.97
N ARG A 293 -15.50 15.91 30.19
CA ARG A 293 -14.53 16.18 31.28
C ARG A 293 -15.03 15.80 32.68
N ALA A 294 -16.35 15.77 32.88
CA ALA A 294 -16.96 15.35 34.14
C ALA A 294 -16.62 13.89 34.52
N MET A 295 -16.24 13.04 33.56
CA MET A 295 -15.88 11.64 33.78
C MET A 295 -14.41 11.43 34.15
N THR A 296 -13.62 12.50 34.23
CA THR A 296 -12.16 12.42 34.37
C THR A 296 -11.76 11.61 35.60
N ASP A 297 -12.33 11.93 36.76
CA ASP A 297 -11.98 11.28 38.02
C ASP A 297 -12.43 9.81 38.06
N GLU A 298 -13.60 9.50 37.48
CA GLU A 298 -14.16 8.14 37.45
C GLU A 298 -13.35 7.18 36.56
N LEU A 299 -12.79 7.70 35.46
CA LEU A 299 -12.07 6.92 34.47
C LEU A 299 -10.56 6.84 34.74
N GLN A 300 -10.03 7.54 35.73
CA GLN A 300 -8.60 7.43 36.07
C GLN A 300 -8.21 5.98 36.38
N GLY A 301 -7.12 5.52 35.76
CA GLY A 301 -6.61 4.16 35.91
C GLY A 301 -7.42 3.09 35.17
N LYS A 302 -8.57 3.43 34.58
CA LYS A 302 -9.36 2.54 33.72
C LYS A 302 -8.88 2.62 32.26
N ARG A 303 -9.43 1.77 31.40
CA ARG A 303 -9.13 1.78 29.95
C ARG A 303 -10.12 2.59 29.14
N SER A 304 -9.66 3.09 28.00
CA SER A 304 -10.51 3.57 26.91
C SER A 304 -10.33 2.63 25.73
N ASP A 305 -11.44 2.06 25.27
CA ASP A 305 -11.50 1.16 24.15
C ASP A 305 -12.32 1.79 23.02
N VAL A 306 -12.17 1.28 21.80
CA VAL A 306 -13.01 1.66 20.65
C VAL A 306 -13.85 0.48 20.20
N ALA A 307 -15.08 0.77 19.76
CA ALA A 307 -15.95 -0.17 19.08
C ALA A 307 -16.46 0.46 17.78
N ILE A 308 -16.19 -0.18 16.65
CA ILE A 308 -16.46 0.37 15.31
C ILE A 308 -16.99 -0.71 14.38
N ARG A 309 -17.79 -0.29 13.40
CA ARG A 309 -18.24 -1.16 12.32
C ARG A 309 -17.06 -1.48 11.40
N VAL A 310 -16.98 -2.74 10.99
CA VAL A 310 -16.00 -3.22 10.01
C VAL A 310 -16.78 -3.48 8.72
N GLU A 311 -16.42 -2.76 7.67
CA GLU A 311 -17.09 -2.89 6.37
C GLU A 311 -16.57 -4.11 5.62
N PHE A 312 -15.25 -4.35 5.71
CA PHE A 312 -14.60 -5.48 5.03
C PHE A 312 -13.78 -6.32 6.00
N LEU A 313 -13.98 -7.65 5.97
CA LEU A 313 -13.19 -8.58 6.80
C LEU A 313 -11.68 -8.48 6.54
N SER A 314 -11.26 -8.06 5.35
CA SER A 314 -9.85 -7.84 5.00
C SER A 314 -9.20 -6.67 5.75
N GLU A 315 -9.98 -5.81 6.42
CA GLU A 315 -9.43 -4.74 7.27
C GLU A 315 -8.84 -5.26 8.58
N VAL A 316 -9.15 -6.51 8.96
CA VAL A 316 -8.63 -7.15 10.17
C VAL A 316 -7.87 -8.42 9.84
N PHE A 317 -6.88 -8.73 10.67
CA PHE A 317 -5.94 -9.82 10.41
C PHE A 317 -6.06 -10.89 11.49
N LEU A 318 -6.02 -12.15 11.07
CA LEU A 318 -5.73 -13.26 11.97
C LEU A 318 -4.25 -13.59 11.82
N GLU A 319 -3.48 -13.38 12.89
CA GLU A 319 -2.02 -13.46 12.87
C GLU A 319 -1.41 -12.53 11.80
N SER A 320 -0.96 -13.08 10.68
CA SER A 320 -0.39 -12.35 9.54
C SER A 320 -1.25 -12.38 8.28
N THR A 321 -2.45 -12.95 8.34
CA THR A 321 -3.31 -13.16 7.17
C THR A 321 -4.56 -12.28 7.27
N PRO A 322 -4.95 -11.54 6.21
CA PRO A 322 -6.24 -10.86 6.18
C PRO A 322 -7.38 -11.84 6.44
N LEU A 323 -8.34 -11.43 7.26
CA LEU A 323 -9.43 -12.31 7.63
C LEU A 323 -10.37 -12.51 6.44
N SER A 324 -10.70 -13.78 6.18
CA SER A 324 -11.67 -14.17 5.16
C SER A 324 -12.88 -14.83 5.80
N ARG A 325 -14.00 -14.85 5.09
CA ARG A 325 -15.24 -15.48 5.58
C ARG A 325 -15.06 -16.96 5.95
N PRO A 326 -14.36 -17.81 5.17
CA PRO A 326 -14.09 -19.18 5.58
C PRO A 326 -13.28 -19.29 6.88
N LEU A 327 -12.22 -18.49 7.03
CA LEU A 327 -11.40 -18.47 8.24
C LEU A 327 -12.20 -18.03 9.47
N LEU A 328 -13.06 -17.02 9.31
CA LEU A 328 -13.96 -16.58 10.38
C LEU A 328 -14.93 -17.71 10.79
N GLN A 329 -15.47 -18.47 9.84
CA GLN A 329 -16.39 -19.58 10.13
C GLN A 329 -15.68 -20.74 10.85
N GLU A 330 -14.43 -21.01 10.49
CA GLU A 330 -13.63 -22.09 11.07
C GLU A 330 -13.13 -21.75 12.48
N ARG A 331 -12.65 -20.52 12.68
CA ARG A 331 -11.90 -20.15 13.90
C ARG A 331 -12.72 -19.39 14.93
N ALA A 332 -13.82 -18.75 14.55
CA ALA A 332 -14.59 -17.97 15.50
C ALA A 332 -15.41 -18.87 16.43
N VAL A 333 -15.51 -18.45 17.68
CA VAL A 333 -16.31 -19.11 18.70
C VAL A 333 -17.69 -18.47 18.75
N ALA A 334 -18.74 -19.29 18.80
CA ALA A 334 -20.09 -18.79 19.02
C ALA A 334 -20.22 -18.27 20.46
N ARG A 335 -20.71 -17.03 20.60
CA ARG A 335 -20.96 -16.41 21.89
C ARG A 335 -22.23 -15.59 21.82
N GLN A 336 -23.07 -15.75 22.83
CA GLN A 336 -24.23 -14.90 23.02
C GLN A 336 -23.82 -13.64 23.77
N ILE A 337 -24.12 -12.47 23.20
CA ILE A 337 -23.93 -11.16 23.84
C ILE A 337 -25.27 -10.43 23.76
N GLY A 338 -25.92 -10.21 24.90
CA GLY A 338 -27.29 -9.70 24.94
C GLY A 338 -28.26 -10.63 24.20
N ALA A 339 -29.02 -10.09 23.25
CA ALA A 339 -29.94 -10.84 22.39
C ALA A 339 -29.30 -11.40 21.11
N HIS A 340 -27.99 -11.18 20.91
CA HIS A 340 -27.30 -11.53 19.67
C HIS A 340 -26.44 -12.79 19.80
N ASP A 341 -26.65 -13.74 18.89
CA ASP A 341 -25.75 -14.87 18.68
C ASP A 341 -24.64 -14.47 17.70
N LEU A 342 -23.43 -14.28 18.22
CA LEU A 342 -22.31 -13.74 17.47
C LEU A 342 -21.18 -14.76 17.34
N ARG A 343 -20.46 -14.67 16.23
CA ARG A 343 -19.13 -15.25 16.08
C ARG A 343 -18.10 -14.27 16.58
N VAL A 344 -17.25 -14.75 17.48
CA VAL A 344 -16.23 -13.97 18.19
C VAL A 344 -14.86 -14.52 17.86
N LEU A 345 -13.95 -13.64 17.43
CA LEU A 345 -12.58 -14.01 17.08
C LEU A 345 -11.60 -12.90 17.51
N GLU A 346 -10.47 -13.25 18.12
CA GLU A 346 -9.39 -12.29 18.33
C GLU A 346 -8.71 -11.98 17.00
N VAL A 347 -8.58 -10.69 16.70
CA VAL A 347 -8.00 -10.20 15.45
C VAL A 347 -7.07 -9.01 15.73
N LEU A 348 -6.20 -8.74 14.77
CA LEU A 348 -5.37 -7.55 14.72
C LEU A 348 -5.98 -6.54 13.75
N ALA A 349 -6.38 -5.37 14.27
CA ALA A 349 -6.70 -4.21 13.44
C ALA A 349 -5.41 -3.41 13.19
N PRO A 350 -4.99 -3.19 11.93
CA PRO A 350 -3.80 -2.42 11.62
C PRO A 350 -3.86 -1.03 12.28
N ARG A 351 -2.75 -0.63 12.91
CA ARG A 351 -2.56 0.70 13.55
C ARG A 351 -3.45 0.99 14.77
N VAL A 352 -4.51 0.21 15.03
CA VAL A 352 -5.34 0.27 16.24
C VAL A 352 -4.88 -0.74 17.28
N GLY A 353 -4.51 -1.96 16.86
CA GLY A 353 -3.98 -3.01 17.72
C GLY A 353 -4.86 -4.27 17.78
N TYR A 354 -4.55 -5.16 18.73
CA TYR A 354 -5.33 -6.38 18.94
C TYR A 354 -6.68 -6.09 19.57
N GLY A 355 -7.68 -6.86 19.16
CA GLY A 355 -9.03 -6.74 19.68
C GLY A 355 -9.89 -7.93 19.27
N THR A 356 -11.18 -7.77 19.42
CA THR A 356 -12.19 -8.79 19.16
C THR A 356 -13.04 -8.37 17.98
N LEU A 357 -13.14 -9.23 16.98
CA LEU A 357 -14.14 -9.13 15.94
C LEU A 357 -15.41 -9.88 16.37
N LEU A 358 -16.53 -9.18 16.31
CA LEU A 358 -17.87 -9.69 16.52
C LEU A 358 -18.61 -9.72 15.19
N SER A 359 -19.28 -10.83 14.89
CA SER A 359 -19.96 -11.01 13.60
C SER A 359 -21.28 -11.75 13.75
N ASP A 360 -22.37 -11.18 13.23
CA ASP A 360 -23.65 -11.89 13.06
C ASP A 360 -23.69 -12.71 11.74
N GLY A 361 -22.61 -12.65 10.96
CA GLY A 361 -22.46 -13.33 9.66
C GLY A 361 -22.75 -12.45 8.45
N LYS A 362 -23.30 -11.24 8.67
CA LYS A 362 -23.53 -10.19 7.67
C LYS A 362 -22.84 -8.88 8.04
N ARG A 363 -22.92 -8.49 9.31
CA ARG A 363 -22.36 -7.26 9.89
C ARG A 363 -21.21 -7.63 10.83
N HIS A 364 -20.20 -6.77 10.86
CA HIS A 364 -18.97 -7.00 11.60
C HIS A 364 -18.66 -5.78 12.46
N VAL A 365 -18.22 -6.02 13.69
CA VAL A 365 -17.84 -4.97 14.64
C VAL A 365 -16.49 -5.35 15.25
N PHE A 366 -15.54 -4.43 15.20
CA PHE A 366 -14.28 -4.56 15.90
C PHE A 366 -14.36 -3.81 17.23
N VAL A 367 -13.91 -4.46 18.29
CA VAL A 367 -13.75 -3.84 19.61
C VAL A 367 -12.31 -4.01 20.06
N SER A 368 -11.64 -2.96 20.54
CA SER A 368 -10.25 -3.03 21.04
C SER A 368 -10.11 -3.73 22.41
N ARG A 369 -10.88 -4.78 22.64
CA ARG A 369 -10.87 -5.63 23.84
C ARG A 369 -10.52 -7.05 23.47
N LYS A 370 -10.02 -7.80 24.44
CA LYS A 370 -9.80 -9.24 24.27
C LYS A 370 -11.12 -10.02 24.32
N PRO A 371 -11.23 -11.20 23.67
CA PRO A 371 -12.48 -11.95 23.65
C PRO A 371 -13.01 -12.31 25.04
N GLU A 372 -12.14 -12.59 26.00
CA GLU A 372 -12.51 -12.93 27.37
C GLU A 372 -13.05 -11.74 28.19
N GLN A 373 -12.82 -10.51 27.74
CA GLN A 373 -13.28 -9.32 28.45
C GLN A 373 -14.79 -9.13 28.26
N ALA A 374 -15.45 -8.61 29.30
CA ALA A 374 -16.87 -8.28 29.23
C ALA A 374 -17.10 -7.17 28.19
N LEU A 375 -18.25 -7.25 27.51
CA LEU A 375 -18.70 -6.23 26.58
C LEU A 375 -20.17 -5.92 26.89
N PRO A 376 -20.55 -4.63 27.08
CA PRO A 376 -21.94 -4.25 27.24
C PRO A 376 -22.76 -4.62 26.01
N ALA A 377 -23.95 -5.20 26.21
CA ALA A 377 -24.83 -5.61 25.11
C ALA A 377 -25.26 -4.40 24.26
N GLU A 378 -25.41 -3.24 24.90
CA GLU A 378 -25.83 -2.00 24.27
C GLU A 378 -24.84 -1.51 23.19
N VAL A 379 -23.54 -1.82 23.35
CA VAL A 379 -22.52 -1.49 22.33
C VAL A 379 -22.75 -2.33 21.07
N VAL A 380 -23.11 -3.60 21.25
CA VAL A 380 -23.44 -4.50 20.15
C VAL A 380 -24.74 -4.06 19.50
N ASP A 381 -25.76 -3.71 20.27
CA ASP A 381 -27.05 -3.25 19.76
C ASP A 381 -26.91 -1.95 18.97
N ASP A 382 -26.12 -0.98 19.45
CA ASP A 382 -25.90 0.30 18.77
C ASP A 382 -25.17 0.12 17.42
N LEU A 383 -24.21 -0.81 17.37
CA LEU A 383 -23.37 -1.00 16.18
C LEU A 383 -23.94 -2.05 15.22
N LEU A 384 -24.57 -3.11 15.69
CA LEU A 384 -25.22 -4.11 14.83
C LEU A 384 -26.68 -3.74 14.55
N GLY A 385 -27.44 -3.33 15.56
CA GLY A 385 -28.90 -3.10 15.49
C GLY A 385 -29.34 -1.81 14.78
N GLY A 386 -28.44 -0.87 14.49
CA GLY A 386 -28.77 0.39 13.83
C GLY A 386 -29.02 0.27 12.32
N GLN A 387 -30.23 -0.19 11.94
CA GLN A 387 -31.15 0.38 10.93
C GLN A 387 -32.51 -0.33 11.06
N SER A 388 -33.42 0.27 11.82
CA SER A 388 -34.85 0.29 11.46
C SER A 388 -35.15 1.66 10.86
#